data_AF-A0A1U8CNN2-F1
#
_entry.id   AF-A0A1U8CNN2-F1
#
_cell.length_a   1.000
_cell.length_b   1.000
_cell.length_c   1.000
_cell.angle_alpha   90.00
_cell.angle_beta   90.00
_cell.angle_gamma   90.00
#
_symmetry.space_group_name_H-M   'P 1'
#
loop_
_entity.id
_entity.type
_entity.pdbx_description
1 polymer ?
#
loop_
_entity_poly.entity_id
_entity_poly.type
_entity_poly.pdbx_seq_one_letter_code
_entity_poly.pdbx_strand_id
1 'polypeptide(L)'
;MNEVSVIKEGWLHKRECQLMKTERPRPNTFVIRCLQWTTVIERTFHVDSPDEREEWMRTIQMVANSLKHRDPGDSAIDYKCGSPSDSSPSEMMEVAVNKARAKVTMNDFDYLKLLGKGTFGKVILVREKATGRYYAMKILRKEVIIAKDEVAHTVTESRVLQNTRHPFLTALKYAFQTHDRLCFVMEYANGGELFFHLSRERVFTEDRARFYGAEIVSALEYLHSRDVVYRDIKLENLMLDKDGHIKITDFGLCKEGISDGATMKTFCGTPEYLAPEVLEDNDYGRAVDWWGLGVVMYEMMCGRLPFYNQDHERLFELILMEEIRFPRTLGPEAKSLLAGLLKKDPKQRLGGGPSDAKEVMEHRFFLSINWQDVVQRKLLPPFKPQVTSEVDTRYFDDEFTAQSITITPPDRYDSLGSLELDQRTHFPQFSYSASIRE
;
A
#
# COMPACT_ATOMS: atom_id res chain seq x y z
N MET A 1 26.48 -22.01 -5.06
CA MET A 1 25.22 -21.56 -4.41
C MET A 1 25.20 -22.14 -3.01
N ASN A 2 24.99 -21.33 -1.96
CA ASN A 2 24.89 -21.85 -0.59
C ASN A 2 23.49 -22.45 -0.36
N GLU A 3 23.39 -23.66 0.19
CA GLU A 3 22.14 -24.38 0.48
C GLU A 3 21.11 -23.56 1.29
N VAL A 4 21.59 -22.54 2.03
CA VAL A 4 20.78 -21.68 2.90
C VAL A 4 20.02 -20.58 2.12
N SER A 5 20.46 -20.20 0.91
CA SER A 5 19.81 -19.09 0.16
C SER A 5 18.48 -19.48 -0.47
N VAL A 6 18.28 -20.75 -0.85
CA VAL A 6 16.99 -21.22 -1.40
C VAL A 6 15.91 -21.33 -0.30
N ILE A 7 16.33 -21.59 0.95
CA ILE A 7 15.44 -21.87 2.08
C ILE A 7 15.00 -20.56 2.78
N LYS A 8 15.82 -19.49 2.75
CA LYS A 8 15.46 -18.19 3.35
C LYS A 8 14.48 -17.35 2.55
N GLU A 9 14.21 -17.69 1.28
CA GLU A 9 13.36 -16.90 0.37
C GLU A 9 11.87 -17.30 0.35
N GLY A 10 11.37 -18.09 1.31
CA GLY A 10 9.93 -18.33 1.47
C GLY A 10 9.23 -19.17 0.38
N TRP A 11 9.96 -19.65 -0.64
CA TRP A 11 9.40 -20.38 -1.79
C TRP A 11 8.70 -21.70 -1.44
N LEU A 12 9.12 -22.36 -0.35
CA LEU A 12 8.66 -23.71 -0.02
C LEU A 12 7.44 -23.74 0.91
N HIS A 13 6.84 -22.59 1.24
CA HIS A 13 5.66 -22.53 2.12
C HIS A 13 4.32 -22.95 1.46
N LYS A 14 4.33 -23.36 0.17
CA LYS A 14 3.10 -23.66 -0.60
C LYS A 14 2.97 -25.15 -0.96
N ARG A 15 1.73 -25.66 -0.88
CA ARG A 15 1.39 -27.10 -0.83
C ARG A 15 1.60 -27.89 -2.13
N GLU A 16 1.96 -27.24 -3.25
CA GLU A 16 2.19 -27.92 -4.54
C GLU A 16 3.40 -27.34 -5.29
N CYS A 17 4.56 -27.98 -5.12
CA CYS A 17 5.80 -27.74 -5.86
C CYS A 17 6.13 -28.99 -6.67
N GLN A 18 6.38 -28.84 -7.98
CA GLN A 18 6.77 -29.89 -8.91
C GLN A 18 8.21 -29.67 -9.38
N LEU A 19 9.06 -30.66 -9.19
CA LEU A 19 10.45 -30.68 -9.65
C LEU A 19 10.56 -31.50 -10.95
N MET A 20 11.21 -30.95 -11.98
CA MET A 20 11.40 -31.60 -13.28
C MET A 20 12.87 -31.57 -13.71
N LYS A 21 13.35 -32.64 -14.33
CA LYS A 21 14.67 -32.69 -14.98
C LYS A 21 14.52 -32.29 -16.45
N THR A 22 15.44 -31.46 -16.95
CA THR A 22 15.53 -31.15 -18.38
C THR A 22 16.99 -31.09 -18.82
N GLU A 23 17.27 -31.50 -20.05
CA GLU A 23 18.60 -31.38 -20.68
C GLU A 23 18.64 -30.25 -21.71
N ARG A 24 17.60 -29.39 -21.73
CA ARG A 24 17.49 -28.21 -22.59
C ARG A 24 17.09 -27.00 -21.74
N PRO A 25 17.65 -25.80 -22.00
CA PRO A 25 18.58 -25.46 -23.09
C PRO A 25 20.05 -25.87 -22.83
N ARG A 26 20.39 -26.32 -21.62
CA ARG A 26 21.72 -26.81 -21.23
C ARG A 26 21.63 -28.18 -20.53
N PRO A 27 22.70 -28.99 -20.56
CA PRO A 27 22.78 -30.21 -19.74
C PRO A 27 22.65 -29.90 -18.25
N ASN A 28 22.26 -30.88 -17.45
CA ASN A 28 22.19 -30.78 -15.98
C ASN A 28 21.25 -29.66 -15.48
N THR A 29 20.18 -29.39 -16.22
CA THR A 29 19.17 -28.41 -15.83
C THR A 29 18.04 -29.06 -15.04
N PHE A 30 17.50 -28.34 -14.06
CA PHE A 30 16.28 -28.71 -13.35
C PHE A 30 15.34 -27.51 -13.24
N VAL A 31 14.04 -27.79 -13.26
CA VAL A 31 12.99 -26.77 -13.21
C VAL A 31 12.19 -26.96 -11.94
N ILE A 32 12.02 -25.88 -11.19
CA ILE A 32 11.06 -25.80 -10.09
C ILE A 32 9.81 -25.13 -10.64
N ARG A 33 8.71 -25.86 -10.66
CA ARG A 33 7.40 -25.36 -11.04
C ARG A 33 6.53 -25.25 -9.80
N CYS A 34 6.03 -24.05 -9.52
CA CYS A 34 5.12 -23.79 -8.41
C CYS A 34 3.89 -23.06 -8.92
N LEU A 35 2.74 -23.35 -8.32
CA LEU A 35 1.54 -22.53 -8.51
C LEU A 35 1.56 -21.39 -7.49
N GLN A 36 1.74 -20.16 -7.96
CA GLN A 36 1.58 -18.95 -7.15
C GLN A 36 0.36 -18.20 -7.69
N TRP A 37 -0.66 -18.02 -6.85
CA TRP A 37 -1.96 -17.51 -7.30
C TRP A 37 -2.66 -18.46 -8.27
N THR A 38 -2.97 -17.98 -9.47
CA THR A 38 -3.51 -18.71 -10.62
C THR A 38 -2.45 -18.92 -11.70
N THR A 39 -1.20 -18.54 -11.44
CA THR A 39 -0.13 -18.52 -12.44
C THR A 39 0.90 -19.60 -12.11
N VAL A 40 1.19 -20.42 -13.12
CA VAL A 40 2.28 -21.39 -13.04
C VAL A 40 3.59 -20.63 -13.22
N ILE A 41 4.40 -20.60 -12.16
CA ILE A 41 5.73 -20.01 -12.21
C ILE A 41 6.75 -21.14 -12.36
N GLU A 42 7.60 -21.03 -13.36
CA GLU A 42 8.71 -21.95 -13.60
C GLU A 42 10.02 -21.21 -13.43
N ARG A 43 10.90 -21.75 -12.59
CA ARG A 43 12.30 -21.31 -12.49
C ARG A 43 13.22 -22.42 -12.94
N THR A 44 14.09 -22.09 -13.89
CA THR A 44 15.04 -23.01 -14.51
C THR A 44 16.42 -22.79 -13.91
N PHE A 45 17.01 -23.83 -13.35
CA PHE A 45 18.31 -23.83 -12.70
C PHE A 45 19.27 -24.75 -13.45
N HIS A 46 20.56 -24.39 -13.44
CA HIS A 46 21.62 -25.16 -14.08
C HIS A 46 22.76 -25.37 -13.08
N VAL A 47 23.34 -26.56 -13.11
CA VAL A 47 24.47 -26.97 -12.28
C VAL A 47 25.51 -27.69 -13.13
N ASP A 48 26.74 -27.78 -12.62
CA ASP A 48 27.87 -28.24 -13.42
C ASP A 48 27.90 -29.77 -13.59
N SER A 49 27.30 -30.53 -12.66
CA SER A 49 27.29 -32.00 -12.69
C SER A 49 25.90 -32.63 -12.49
N PRO A 50 25.66 -33.85 -13.01
CA PRO A 50 24.42 -34.60 -12.76
C PRO A 50 24.22 -34.94 -11.27
N ASP A 51 25.29 -35.19 -10.54
CA ASP A 51 25.28 -35.56 -9.12
C ASP A 51 24.83 -34.38 -8.25
N GLU A 52 25.33 -33.17 -8.53
CA GLU A 52 24.85 -31.94 -7.90
C GLU A 52 23.37 -31.70 -8.17
N ARG A 53 22.90 -31.96 -9.41
CA ARG A 53 21.48 -31.81 -9.75
C ARG A 53 20.62 -32.74 -8.91
N GLU A 54 21.03 -34.00 -8.73
CA GLU A 54 20.31 -34.96 -7.91
C GLU A 54 20.27 -34.54 -6.43
N GLU A 55 21.38 -34.05 -5.90
CA GLU A 55 21.49 -33.56 -4.53
C GLU A 55 20.57 -32.35 -4.30
N TRP A 56 20.63 -31.34 -5.17
CA TRP A 56 19.75 -30.17 -5.11
C TRP A 56 18.27 -30.57 -5.17
N MET A 57 17.88 -31.41 -6.13
CA MET A 57 16.49 -31.85 -6.26
C MET A 57 16.03 -32.65 -5.03
N ARG A 58 16.88 -33.51 -4.46
CA ARG A 58 16.55 -34.28 -3.25
C ARG A 58 16.35 -33.36 -2.05
N THR A 59 17.25 -32.39 -1.84
CA THR A 59 17.15 -31.42 -0.75
C THR A 59 15.90 -30.55 -0.88
N ILE A 60 15.61 -30.04 -2.07
CA ILE A 60 14.40 -29.23 -2.31
C ILE A 60 13.14 -30.06 -2.06
N GLN A 61 13.11 -31.33 -2.50
CA GLN A 61 11.98 -32.22 -2.26
C GLN A 61 11.80 -32.55 -0.77
N MET A 62 12.88 -32.78 -0.03
CA MET A 62 12.84 -33.01 1.42
C MET A 62 12.29 -31.81 2.18
N VAL A 63 12.73 -30.60 1.84
CA VAL A 63 12.23 -29.37 2.46
C VAL A 63 10.75 -29.15 2.10
N ALA A 64 10.37 -29.38 0.85
CA ALA A 64 8.97 -29.29 0.41
C ALA A 64 8.06 -30.26 1.17
N ASN A 65 8.53 -31.49 1.42
CA ASN A 65 7.78 -32.49 2.18
C ASN A 65 7.71 -32.17 3.68
N SER A 66 8.79 -31.65 4.27
CA SER A 66 8.81 -31.20 5.68
C SER A 66 7.80 -30.09 5.94
N LEU A 67 7.62 -29.18 4.98
CA LEU A 67 6.67 -28.08 5.08
C LEU A 67 5.22 -28.50 4.84
N LYS A 68 4.96 -29.65 4.20
CA LYS A 68 3.62 -30.25 4.10
C LYS A 68 3.12 -30.85 5.41
N HIS A 69 4.00 -31.20 6.35
CA HIS A 69 3.66 -31.86 7.61
C HIS A 69 3.66 -30.94 8.84
N ARG A 70 3.84 -29.62 8.68
CA ARG A 70 3.63 -28.64 9.74
C ARG A 70 2.20 -28.11 9.71
N ASP A 71 1.31 -28.77 10.44
CA ASP A 71 0.09 -28.11 10.95
C ASP A 71 0.47 -27.19 12.13
N PRO A 72 -0.18 -26.02 12.30
CA PRO A 72 0.05 -25.13 13.42
C PRO A 72 -0.71 -25.65 14.65
N GLY A 73 -0.10 -26.53 15.42
CA GLY A 73 -0.74 -27.06 16.61
C GLY A 73 0.08 -28.11 17.33
N ASP A 74 1.29 -27.78 17.77
CA ASP A 74 1.84 -28.47 18.95
C ASP A 74 2.98 -27.68 19.61
N SER A 75 2.62 -26.92 20.65
CA SER A 75 3.52 -26.60 21.76
C SER A 75 2.67 -26.21 22.97
N ALA A 76 1.86 -27.16 23.44
CA ALA A 76 1.33 -27.12 24.79
C ALA A 76 2.44 -27.58 25.75
N ILE A 77 3.08 -26.64 26.45
CA ILE A 77 3.89 -26.98 27.62
C ILE A 77 2.95 -26.95 28.84
N ASP A 78 2.77 -28.15 29.38
CA ASP A 78 2.01 -28.54 30.55
C ASP A 78 2.57 -27.85 31.82
N TYR A 79 1.75 -27.03 32.50
CA TYR A 79 1.98 -26.66 33.90
C TYR A 79 0.70 -26.91 34.70
N LYS A 80 0.77 -27.97 35.51
CA LYS A 80 -0.30 -28.51 36.35
C LYS A 80 -0.85 -27.51 37.36
N CYS A 81 -2.17 -27.55 37.49
CA CYS A 81 -2.98 -26.97 38.56
C CYS A 81 -2.64 -27.55 39.94
N GLY A 82 -2.59 -26.69 40.95
CA GLY A 82 -2.71 -27.03 42.36
C GLY A 82 -3.55 -25.97 43.06
N SER A 83 -4.75 -26.34 43.50
CA SER A 83 -5.51 -25.61 44.53
C SER A 83 -4.96 -26.01 45.91
N PRO A 84 -5.06 -25.14 46.93
CA PRO A 84 -6.25 -25.21 47.79
C PRO A 84 -6.81 -23.85 48.24
N SER A 85 -8.05 -23.94 48.68
CA SER A 85 -8.93 -23.01 49.40
C SER A 85 -8.27 -22.06 50.41
N ASP A 86 -8.76 -20.81 50.48
CA ASP A 86 -9.39 -20.30 51.70
C ASP A 86 -10.21 -19.00 51.50
N SER A 87 -11.06 -18.76 52.49
CA SER A 87 -12.30 -17.97 52.52
C SER A 87 -12.23 -16.44 52.80
N SER A 88 -13.33 -15.76 52.44
CA SER A 88 -13.99 -14.60 53.13
C SER A 88 -13.76 -13.17 52.56
N PRO A 89 -14.60 -12.15 52.87
CA PRO A 89 -15.58 -11.66 51.88
C PRO A 89 -15.64 -10.12 51.69
N SER A 90 -16.29 -9.72 50.58
CA SER A 90 -17.14 -8.52 50.41
C SER A 90 -16.58 -7.13 50.76
N GLU A 91 -16.20 -6.37 49.73
CA GLU A 91 -16.45 -4.92 49.70
C GLU A 91 -16.99 -4.50 48.32
N MET A 92 -18.11 -3.78 48.36
CA MET A 92 -18.85 -3.26 47.23
C MET A 92 -18.03 -2.15 46.55
N MET A 93 -17.80 -2.25 45.24
CA MET A 93 -17.34 -1.13 44.43
C MET A 93 -18.27 -0.95 43.25
N GLU A 94 -18.91 0.21 43.21
CA GLU A 94 -19.83 0.64 42.15
C GLU A 94 -19.17 0.49 40.77
N VAL A 95 -19.71 -0.43 39.97
CA VAL A 95 -19.37 -0.53 38.56
C VAL A 95 -20.05 0.63 37.86
N ALA A 96 -19.30 1.72 37.67
CA ALA A 96 -19.62 2.70 36.65
C ALA A 96 -19.77 1.95 35.32
N VAL A 97 -21.01 1.91 34.81
CA VAL A 97 -21.34 1.33 33.51
C VAL A 97 -20.63 2.17 32.45
N ASN A 98 -19.42 1.77 32.10
CA ASN A 98 -18.81 2.14 30.84
C ASN A 98 -19.76 1.64 29.75
N LYS A 99 -20.59 2.54 29.19
CA LYS A 99 -21.33 2.27 27.96
C LYS A 99 -20.29 1.82 26.92
N ALA A 100 -20.21 0.52 26.68
CA ALA A 100 -19.49 -0.02 25.54
C ALA A 100 -20.03 0.72 24.31
N ARG A 101 -19.15 1.46 23.61
CA ARG A 101 -19.52 2.10 22.35
C ARG A 101 -20.12 1.03 21.44
N ALA A 102 -21.31 1.28 20.91
CA ALA A 102 -21.94 0.40 19.94
C ALA A 102 -20.97 0.16 18.78
N LYS A 103 -20.82 -1.10 18.38
CA LYS A 103 -19.94 -1.50 17.28
C LYS A 103 -20.50 -0.90 15.98
N VAL A 104 -19.69 -0.12 15.27
CA VAL A 104 -20.08 0.50 13.99
C VAL A 104 -20.32 -0.57 12.93
N THR A 105 -21.38 -0.42 12.15
CA THR A 105 -21.83 -1.35 11.11
C THR A 105 -22.14 -0.62 9.80
N MET A 106 -22.40 -1.40 8.75
CA MET A 106 -22.87 -0.88 7.45
C MET A 106 -24.16 -0.05 7.58
N ASN A 107 -25.03 -0.35 8.55
CA ASN A 107 -26.32 0.32 8.70
C ASN A 107 -26.22 1.74 9.24
N ASP A 108 -25.06 2.13 9.79
CA ASP A 108 -24.82 3.45 10.37
C ASP A 108 -24.52 4.51 9.29
N PHE A 109 -24.50 4.12 8.02
CA PHE A 109 -24.14 4.98 6.89
C PHE A 109 -25.23 5.04 5.82
N ASP A 110 -25.41 6.21 5.23
CA ASP A 110 -26.13 6.42 3.97
C ASP A 110 -25.12 6.35 2.81
N TYR A 111 -25.44 5.59 1.76
CA TYR A 111 -24.58 5.41 0.61
C TYR A 111 -25.00 6.36 -0.51
N LEU A 112 -24.09 7.24 -0.94
CA LEU A 112 -24.43 8.38 -1.78
C LEU A 112 -23.94 8.24 -3.22
N LYS A 113 -22.63 8.11 -3.42
CA LYS A 113 -22.03 8.02 -4.77
C LYS A 113 -20.91 6.99 -4.84
N LEU A 114 -20.83 6.24 -5.94
CA LEU A 114 -19.67 5.41 -6.22
C LEU A 114 -18.52 6.33 -6.65
N LEU A 115 -17.40 6.27 -5.93
CA LEU A 115 -16.22 7.09 -6.20
C LEU A 115 -15.20 6.35 -7.07
N GLY A 116 -15.13 5.02 -6.92
CA GLY A 116 -14.22 4.20 -7.72
C GLY A 116 -14.48 2.71 -7.54
N LYS A 117 -13.96 1.92 -8.48
CA LYS A 117 -14.07 0.46 -8.48
C LYS A 117 -12.71 -0.14 -8.82
N GLY A 118 -12.21 -1.01 -7.94
CA GLY A 118 -10.95 -1.71 -8.13
C GLY A 118 -11.13 -3.22 -8.19
N THR A 119 -10.01 -3.91 -8.36
CA THR A 119 -9.94 -5.38 -8.45
C THR A 119 -10.56 -6.10 -7.26
N PHE A 120 -10.40 -5.56 -6.05
CA PHE A 120 -10.79 -6.20 -4.80
C PHE A 120 -12.12 -5.69 -4.24
N GLY A 121 -12.67 -4.62 -4.80
CA GLY A 121 -13.77 -3.91 -4.17
C GLY A 121 -14.15 -2.59 -4.81
N LYS A 122 -14.84 -1.77 -4.02
CA LYS A 122 -15.36 -0.46 -4.44
C LYS A 122 -15.19 0.57 -3.34
N VAL A 123 -15.07 1.83 -3.74
CA VAL A 123 -15.00 2.98 -2.85
C VAL A 123 -16.28 3.80 -3.03
N ILE A 124 -17.01 4.03 -1.94
CA ILE A 124 -18.30 4.70 -1.96
C ILE A 124 -18.25 5.92 -1.06
N LEU A 125 -18.75 7.06 -1.53
CA LEU A 125 -19.04 8.22 -0.71
C LEU A 125 -20.23 7.89 0.19
N VAL A 126 -20.00 7.97 1.50
CA VAL A 126 -21.00 7.68 2.52
C VAL A 126 -21.20 8.86 3.45
N ARG A 127 -22.39 8.96 4.04
CA ARG A 127 -22.69 9.89 5.14
C ARG A 127 -22.98 9.10 6.40
N GLU A 128 -22.27 9.39 7.47
CA GLU A 128 -22.53 8.82 8.80
C GLU A 128 -23.85 9.39 9.34
N LYS A 129 -24.84 8.54 9.60
CA LYS A 129 -26.20 8.97 9.99
C LYS A 129 -26.20 9.76 11.30
N ALA A 130 -25.37 9.35 12.25
CA ALA A 130 -25.32 9.94 13.59
C ALA A 130 -24.74 11.37 13.59
N THR A 131 -23.74 11.64 12.75
CA THR A 131 -23.01 12.92 12.76
C THR A 131 -23.30 13.79 11.54
N GLY A 132 -23.86 13.21 10.48
CA GLY A 132 -24.05 13.83 9.20
C GLY A 132 -22.77 14.05 8.38
N ARG A 133 -21.60 13.60 8.86
CA ARG A 133 -20.29 13.77 8.20
C ARG A 133 -20.10 12.81 7.04
N TYR A 134 -19.35 13.25 6.03
CA TYR A 134 -19.06 12.47 4.84
C TYR A 134 -17.70 11.77 4.90
N TYR A 135 -17.63 10.56 4.35
CA TYR A 135 -16.44 9.72 4.33
C TYR A 135 -16.35 8.92 3.03
N ALA A 136 -15.16 8.43 2.71
CA ALA A 136 -14.94 7.43 1.68
C ALA A 136 -14.92 6.04 2.34
N MET A 137 -15.83 5.15 1.96
CA MET A 137 -15.88 3.77 2.43
C MET A 137 -15.31 2.82 1.38
N LYS A 138 -14.11 2.27 1.61
CA LYS A 138 -13.51 1.21 0.80
C LYS A 138 -14.04 -0.13 1.30
N ILE A 139 -14.79 -0.82 0.45
CA ILE A 139 -15.45 -2.10 0.73
C ILE A 139 -14.77 -3.18 -0.11
N LEU A 140 -14.07 -4.10 0.55
CA LEU A 140 -13.33 -5.19 -0.07
C LEU A 140 -14.05 -6.53 0.16
N ARG A 141 -14.01 -7.43 -0.83
CA ARG A 141 -14.60 -8.77 -0.72
C ARG A 141 -13.58 -9.75 -0.14
N LYS A 142 -13.90 -10.39 0.98
CA LYS A 142 -13.00 -11.35 1.65
C LYS A 142 -12.60 -12.51 0.73
N GLU A 143 -13.56 -13.06 -0.01
CA GLU A 143 -13.32 -14.15 -0.95
C GLU A 143 -12.28 -13.79 -2.02
N VAL A 144 -12.36 -12.57 -2.57
CA VAL A 144 -11.43 -12.10 -3.60
C VAL A 144 -10.04 -11.88 -3.02
N ILE A 145 -9.95 -11.31 -1.80
CA ILE A 145 -8.68 -11.13 -1.09
C ILE A 145 -8.01 -12.48 -0.83
N ILE A 146 -8.76 -13.48 -0.37
CA ILE A 146 -8.23 -14.82 -0.07
C ILE A 146 -7.84 -15.54 -1.36
N ALA A 147 -8.68 -15.51 -2.40
CA ALA A 147 -8.40 -16.14 -3.69
C ALA A 147 -7.16 -15.55 -4.36
N LYS A 148 -6.89 -14.27 -4.10
CA LYS A 148 -5.69 -13.55 -4.52
C LYS A 148 -4.66 -13.41 -3.39
N ASP A 149 -4.75 -14.18 -2.28
CA ASP A 149 -3.88 -14.20 -1.06
C ASP A 149 -3.22 -12.84 -0.68
N GLU A 150 -3.98 -11.78 -0.91
CA GLU A 150 -3.68 -10.39 -0.53
C GLU A 150 -4.01 -10.14 0.96
N VAL A 151 -4.14 -11.22 1.74
CA VAL A 151 -4.53 -11.18 3.15
C VAL A 151 -3.51 -10.39 3.96
N ALA A 152 -2.21 -10.68 3.74
CA ALA A 152 -1.13 -10.00 4.44
C ALA A 152 -1.11 -8.49 4.12
N HIS A 153 -1.23 -8.13 2.84
CA HIS A 153 -1.26 -6.72 2.42
C HIS A 153 -2.47 -5.98 2.99
N THR A 154 -3.65 -6.61 3.01
CA THR A 154 -4.86 -6.00 3.58
C THR A 154 -4.75 -5.76 5.10
N VAL A 155 -4.11 -6.68 5.84
CA VAL A 155 -3.85 -6.51 7.27
C VAL A 155 -2.79 -5.43 7.51
N THR A 156 -1.74 -5.37 6.70
CA THR A 156 -0.73 -4.30 6.75
C THR A 156 -1.36 -2.93 6.46
N GLU A 157 -2.19 -2.81 5.42
CA GLU A 157 -2.93 -1.57 5.11
C GLU A 157 -3.75 -1.10 6.33
N SER A 158 -4.51 -2.01 6.94
CA SER A 158 -5.29 -1.72 8.14
C SER A 158 -4.43 -1.21 9.29
N ARG A 159 -3.26 -1.84 9.52
CA ARG A 159 -2.35 -1.45 10.60
C ARG A 159 -1.71 -0.09 10.37
N VAL A 160 -1.18 0.14 9.17
CA VAL A 160 -0.56 1.42 8.80
C VAL A 160 -1.57 2.53 9.00
N LEU A 161 -2.77 2.40 8.41
CA LEU A 161 -3.85 3.38 8.53
C LEU A 161 -4.27 3.68 9.98
N GLN A 162 -4.21 2.70 10.89
CA GLN A 162 -4.54 2.89 12.30
C GLN A 162 -3.45 3.66 13.08
N ASN A 163 -2.19 3.55 12.65
CA ASN A 163 -1.02 4.08 13.34
C ASN A 163 -0.45 5.35 12.70
N THR A 164 -0.92 5.74 11.52
CA THR A 164 -0.50 6.96 10.83
C THR A 164 -1.51 8.10 11.02
N ARG A 165 -0.98 9.29 11.31
CA ARG A 165 -1.68 10.56 11.50
C ARG A 165 -0.78 11.69 11.03
N HIS A 166 -1.04 12.20 9.84
CA HIS A 166 -0.32 13.30 9.22
C HIS A 166 -1.29 14.15 8.39
N PRO A 167 -1.16 15.50 8.34
CA PRO A 167 -2.09 16.38 7.64
C PRO A 167 -2.37 15.96 6.18
N PHE A 168 -1.36 15.44 5.48
CA PHE A 168 -1.44 15.08 4.06
C PHE A 168 -1.62 13.58 3.80
N LEU A 169 -1.84 12.77 4.84
CA LEU A 169 -2.23 11.37 4.69
C LEU A 169 -3.73 11.24 4.98
N THR A 170 -4.44 10.43 4.21
CA THR A 170 -5.85 10.16 4.49
C THR A 170 -6.03 9.45 5.82
N ALA A 171 -6.82 10.04 6.71
CA ALA A 171 -7.06 9.48 8.04
C ALA A 171 -8.12 8.36 8.01
N LEU A 172 -7.83 7.25 8.71
CA LEU A 172 -8.82 6.20 8.97
C LEU A 172 -9.70 6.56 10.16
N LYS A 173 -11.02 6.54 9.94
CA LYS A 173 -12.02 6.79 10.97
C LYS A 173 -12.49 5.49 11.63
N TYR A 174 -12.90 4.51 10.81
CA TYR A 174 -13.40 3.21 11.26
C TYR A 174 -12.81 2.09 10.39
N ALA A 175 -12.50 0.95 11.00
CA ALA A 175 -12.28 -0.30 10.27
C ALA A 175 -13.11 -1.41 10.91
N PHE A 176 -13.98 -2.02 10.13
CA PHE A 176 -14.86 -3.10 10.57
C PHE A 176 -15.01 -4.16 9.47
N GLN A 177 -15.61 -5.30 9.82
CA GLN A 177 -15.85 -6.39 8.88
C GLN A 177 -17.27 -6.94 9.02
N THR A 178 -17.79 -7.48 7.92
CA THR A 178 -19.01 -8.32 7.87
C THR A 178 -18.59 -9.78 7.65
N HIS A 179 -19.55 -10.68 7.44
CA HIS A 179 -19.28 -12.08 7.08
C HIS A 179 -18.47 -12.17 5.78
N ASP A 180 -18.78 -11.34 4.77
CA ASP A 180 -18.22 -11.38 3.42
C ASP A 180 -17.26 -10.23 3.07
N ARG A 181 -17.18 -9.17 3.89
CA ARG A 181 -16.46 -7.92 3.54
C ARG A 181 -15.56 -7.37 4.63
N LEU A 182 -14.58 -6.60 4.18
CA LEU A 182 -13.78 -5.68 4.99
C LEU A 182 -14.12 -4.25 4.59
N CYS A 183 -14.30 -3.38 5.57
CA CYS A 183 -14.72 -2.00 5.37
C CYS A 183 -13.75 -1.04 6.06
N PHE A 184 -13.16 -0.13 5.28
CA PHE A 184 -12.40 1.01 5.77
C PHE A 184 -13.20 2.29 5.53
N VAL A 185 -13.49 3.04 6.59
CA VAL A 185 -14.14 4.34 6.52
C VAL A 185 -13.07 5.40 6.75
N MET A 186 -12.80 6.19 5.73
CA MET A 186 -11.66 7.10 5.65
C MET A 186 -12.12 8.54 5.38
N GLU A 187 -11.28 9.50 5.73
CA GLU A 187 -11.45 10.90 5.34
C GLU A 187 -11.68 11.02 3.83
N TYR A 188 -12.67 11.82 3.44
CA TYR A 188 -13.03 12.04 2.05
C TYR A 188 -12.38 13.32 1.52
N ALA A 189 -11.55 13.19 0.50
CA ALA A 189 -10.96 14.31 -0.23
C ALA A 189 -11.83 14.62 -1.47
N ASN A 190 -12.57 15.74 -1.44
CA ASN A 190 -13.52 16.11 -2.49
C ASN A 190 -12.94 17.06 -3.55
N GLY A 191 -11.66 17.45 -3.43
CA GLY A 191 -10.96 18.28 -4.39
C GLY A 191 -10.56 17.54 -5.66
N GLY A 192 -10.71 16.21 -5.72
CA GLY A 192 -10.40 15.36 -6.86
C GLY A 192 -8.95 14.93 -6.95
N GLU A 193 -8.67 14.02 -7.88
CA GLU A 193 -7.33 13.50 -8.15
C GLU A 193 -6.45 14.56 -8.82
N LEU A 194 -5.17 14.57 -8.48
CA LEU A 194 -4.21 15.48 -9.07
C LEU A 194 -4.02 15.19 -10.57
N PHE A 195 -4.16 13.93 -10.96
CA PHE A 195 -4.22 13.49 -12.36
C PHE A 195 -5.30 14.23 -13.17
N PHE A 196 -6.51 14.38 -12.61
CA PHE A 196 -7.61 15.09 -13.26
C PHE A 196 -7.27 16.58 -13.50
N HIS A 197 -6.71 17.24 -12.49
CA HIS A 197 -6.32 18.65 -12.59
C HIS A 197 -5.19 18.86 -13.60
N LEU A 198 -4.17 18.01 -13.56
CA LEU A 198 -3.06 18.09 -14.50
C LEU A 198 -3.50 17.80 -15.93
N SER A 199 -4.38 16.82 -16.14
CA SER A 199 -4.92 16.49 -17.46
C SER A 199 -5.65 17.68 -18.12
N ARG A 200 -6.34 18.50 -17.31
CA ARG A 200 -7.05 19.70 -17.79
C ARG A 200 -6.11 20.88 -18.02
N GLU A 201 -5.17 21.11 -17.11
CA GLU A 201 -4.25 22.26 -17.17
C GLU A 201 -3.00 22.00 -18.01
N ARG A 202 -2.78 20.75 -18.42
CA ARG A 202 -1.62 20.21 -19.15
C ARG A 202 -0.31 20.22 -18.36
N VAL A 203 0.02 21.33 -17.72
CA VAL A 203 1.27 21.53 -16.97
C VAL A 203 1.00 22.43 -15.78
N PHE A 204 1.59 22.12 -14.63
CA PHE A 204 1.64 23.02 -13.48
C PHE A 204 2.90 23.89 -13.51
N THR A 205 2.80 25.10 -12.97
CA THR A 205 3.97 25.95 -12.75
C THR A 205 4.91 25.31 -11.74
N GLU A 206 6.20 25.65 -11.80
CA GLU A 206 7.17 25.15 -10.81
C GLU A 206 6.78 25.53 -9.37
N ASP A 207 6.16 26.70 -9.16
CA ASP A 207 5.66 27.12 -7.84
C ASP A 207 4.54 26.22 -7.33
N ARG A 208 3.61 25.84 -8.21
CA ARG A 208 2.53 24.91 -7.86
C ARG A 208 3.05 23.50 -7.61
N ALA A 209 3.96 23.02 -8.46
CA ALA A 209 4.62 21.72 -8.27
C ALA A 209 5.47 21.71 -6.99
N ARG A 210 6.11 22.83 -6.61
CA ARG A 210 6.86 22.98 -5.35
C ARG A 210 5.96 22.90 -4.14
N PHE A 211 4.79 23.55 -4.18
CA PHE A 211 3.80 23.45 -3.11
C PHE A 211 3.37 21.99 -2.88
N TYR A 212 2.90 21.30 -3.92
CA TYR A 212 2.47 19.90 -3.79
C TYR A 212 3.64 18.97 -3.44
N GLY A 213 4.81 19.17 -4.06
CA GLY A 213 6.02 18.41 -3.77
C GLY A 213 6.44 18.54 -2.30
N ALA A 214 6.34 19.72 -1.70
CA ALA A 214 6.65 19.91 -0.28
C ALA A 214 5.69 19.15 0.64
N GLU A 215 4.39 19.14 0.33
CA GLU A 215 3.41 18.38 1.12
C GLU A 215 3.62 16.86 1.00
N ILE A 216 3.96 16.37 -0.20
CA ILE A 216 4.29 14.97 -0.43
C ILE A 216 5.57 14.57 0.31
N VAL A 217 6.64 15.38 0.22
CA VAL A 217 7.90 15.15 0.96
C VAL A 217 7.64 15.08 2.46
N SER A 218 6.85 16.00 3.01
CA SER A 218 6.48 16.00 4.42
C SER A 218 5.72 14.72 4.83
N ALA A 219 4.82 14.22 3.97
CA ALA A 219 4.10 12.98 4.23
C ALA A 219 5.00 11.74 4.16
N LEU A 220 5.92 11.69 3.20
CA LEU A 220 6.89 10.60 3.06
C LEU A 220 7.89 10.57 4.22
N GLU A 221 8.40 11.72 4.64
CA GLU A 221 9.27 11.84 5.82
C GLU A 221 8.60 11.27 7.09
N TYR A 222 7.31 11.57 7.26
CA TYR A 222 6.50 11.01 8.34
C TYR A 222 6.33 9.49 8.27
N LEU A 223 6.17 8.92 7.07
CA LEU A 223 6.04 7.47 6.87
C LEU A 223 7.37 6.76 7.09
N HIS A 224 8.45 7.29 6.51
CA HIS A 224 9.80 6.75 6.63
C HIS A 224 10.29 6.76 8.09
N SER A 225 9.97 7.81 8.86
CA SER A 225 10.26 7.86 10.31
C SER A 225 9.46 6.85 11.14
N ARG A 226 8.49 6.16 10.54
CA ARG A 226 7.74 5.02 11.12
C ARG A 226 8.12 3.68 10.48
N ASP A 227 9.21 3.64 9.73
CA ASP A 227 9.65 2.45 9.01
C ASP A 227 8.57 1.92 8.03
N VAL A 228 7.80 2.83 7.44
CA VAL A 228 6.80 2.55 6.41
C VAL A 228 7.26 3.13 5.08
N VAL A 229 7.31 2.30 4.04
CA VAL A 229 7.52 2.74 2.65
C VAL A 229 6.20 2.64 1.90
N TYR A 230 5.83 3.69 1.17
CA TYR A 230 4.52 3.84 0.55
C TYR A 230 4.40 3.03 -0.77
N ARG A 231 5.44 3.08 -1.61
CA ARG A 231 5.65 2.30 -2.85
C ARG A 231 4.73 2.58 -4.04
N ASP A 232 3.70 3.41 -3.89
CA ASP A 232 2.73 3.67 -4.96
C ASP A 232 2.51 5.17 -5.20
N ILE A 233 3.57 5.99 -5.10
CA ILE A 233 3.50 7.42 -5.41
C ILE A 233 3.23 7.59 -6.91
N LYS A 234 2.03 8.07 -7.23
CA LYS A 234 1.53 8.39 -8.57
C LYS A 234 0.42 9.42 -8.51
N LEU A 235 0.08 10.05 -9.64
CA LEU A 235 -0.88 11.16 -9.65
C LEU A 235 -2.31 10.76 -9.24
N GLU A 236 -2.68 9.51 -9.47
CA GLU A 236 -4.00 8.94 -9.14
C GLU A 236 -4.19 8.75 -7.63
N ASN A 237 -3.09 8.50 -6.90
CA ASN A 237 -3.11 8.35 -5.44
C ASN A 237 -2.91 9.67 -4.68
N LEU A 238 -2.78 10.78 -5.41
CA LEU A 238 -2.66 12.12 -4.86
C LEU A 238 -3.96 12.87 -5.10
N MET A 239 -4.73 13.10 -4.04
CA MET A 239 -5.97 13.86 -4.10
C MET A 239 -5.79 15.25 -3.50
N LEU A 240 -6.68 16.17 -3.84
CA LEU A 240 -6.82 17.46 -3.15
C LEU A 240 -8.00 17.42 -2.17
N ASP A 241 -7.82 18.01 -1.00
CA ASP A 241 -8.94 18.33 -0.10
C ASP A 241 -9.69 19.59 -0.56
N LYS A 242 -10.77 19.95 0.14
CA LYS A 242 -11.61 21.13 -0.18
C LYS A 242 -10.84 22.46 -0.18
N ASP A 243 -9.72 22.52 0.53
CA ASP A 243 -8.93 23.74 0.69
C ASP A 243 -7.78 23.80 -0.34
N GLY A 244 -7.45 22.67 -0.98
CA GLY A 244 -6.44 22.56 -2.03
C GLY A 244 -5.13 21.93 -1.59
N HIS A 245 -5.10 21.28 -0.42
CA HIS A 245 -3.93 20.56 0.09
C HIS A 245 -3.95 19.10 -0.35
N ILE A 246 -2.77 18.50 -0.45
CA ILE A 246 -2.58 17.09 -0.81
C ILE A 246 -3.16 16.16 0.26
N LYS A 247 -3.78 15.09 -0.22
CA LYS A 247 -4.14 13.90 0.54
C LYS A 247 -3.64 12.68 -0.23
N ILE A 248 -2.63 12.01 0.31
CA ILE A 248 -2.17 10.72 -0.18
C ILE A 248 -3.19 9.65 0.25
N THR A 249 -3.73 8.95 -0.73
CA THR A 249 -4.74 7.90 -0.55
C THR A 249 -4.15 6.50 -0.76
N ASP A 250 -4.98 5.47 -0.69
CA ASP A 250 -4.65 4.06 -1.02
C ASP A 250 -3.32 3.50 -0.48
N PHE A 251 -3.34 3.02 0.76
CA PHE A 251 -2.17 2.44 1.44
C PHE A 251 -2.02 0.93 1.18
N GLY A 252 -2.75 0.39 0.18
CA GLY A 252 -2.81 -1.04 -0.11
C GLY A 252 -1.47 -1.67 -0.50
N LEU A 253 -0.51 -0.86 -0.96
CA LEU A 253 0.85 -1.28 -1.31
C LEU A 253 1.89 -0.87 -0.26
N CYS A 254 1.51 -0.30 0.88
CA CYS A 254 2.47 0.06 1.92
C CYS A 254 3.16 -1.17 2.52
N LYS A 255 4.38 -0.98 3.00
CA LYS A 255 5.14 -2.02 3.70
C LYS A 255 5.75 -1.46 4.99
N GLU A 256 5.60 -2.20 6.08
CA GLU A 256 6.18 -1.88 7.40
C GLU A 256 7.50 -2.65 7.65
N GLY A 257 8.27 -2.18 8.63
CA GLY A 257 9.41 -2.91 9.20
C GLY A 257 10.71 -2.73 8.42
N ILE A 258 10.84 -1.61 7.70
CA ILE A 258 12.02 -1.28 6.90
C ILE A 258 12.85 -0.26 7.65
N SER A 259 13.71 -0.77 8.53
CA SER A 259 14.77 0.01 9.17
C SER A 259 15.87 0.36 8.16
N ASP A 260 16.75 1.32 8.51
CA ASP A 260 17.86 1.77 7.66
C ASP A 260 18.63 0.58 7.03
N GLY A 261 18.61 0.48 5.71
CA GLY A 261 19.30 -0.57 4.93
C GLY A 261 18.54 -1.89 4.75
N ALA A 262 17.30 -2.01 5.22
CA ALA A 262 16.44 -3.16 4.93
C ALA A 262 15.88 -3.12 3.50
N THR A 263 15.76 -4.29 2.87
CA THR A 263 15.50 -4.46 1.44
C THR A 263 14.29 -5.36 1.16
N MET A 264 13.67 -5.21 -0.02
CA MET A 264 12.44 -5.93 -0.43
C MET A 264 12.52 -6.58 -1.81
N LYS A 265 11.63 -7.57 -2.06
CA LYS A 265 11.55 -8.35 -3.32
C LYS A 265 10.15 -8.45 -3.97
N THR A 266 9.20 -7.58 -3.62
CA THR A 266 7.81 -7.68 -4.15
C THR A 266 7.61 -6.74 -5.35
N PHE A 267 7.25 -7.28 -6.51
CA PHE A 267 6.88 -6.53 -7.71
C PHE A 267 5.43 -6.02 -7.60
N CYS A 268 5.23 -4.70 -7.40
CA CYS A 268 3.92 -4.06 -7.32
C CYS A 268 3.99 -2.57 -7.72
N GLY A 269 2.98 -2.06 -8.44
CA GLY A 269 2.85 -0.64 -8.83
C GLY A 269 2.39 -0.44 -10.28
N THR A 270 2.16 0.81 -10.68
CA THR A 270 1.91 1.21 -12.08
C THR A 270 3.24 1.23 -12.84
N PRO A 271 3.42 0.49 -13.97
CA PRO A 271 4.71 0.29 -14.64
C PRO A 271 5.54 1.57 -14.88
N GLU A 272 4.87 2.65 -15.25
CA GLU A 272 5.46 3.95 -15.59
C GLU A 272 6.07 4.67 -14.39
N TYR A 273 5.69 4.30 -13.16
CA TYR A 273 6.15 4.88 -11.90
C TYR A 273 7.15 3.97 -11.17
N LEU A 274 7.39 2.74 -11.65
CA LEU A 274 8.29 1.79 -10.99
C LEU A 274 9.74 2.28 -11.03
N ALA A 275 10.41 2.18 -9.88
CA ALA A 275 11.83 2.47 -9.77
C ALA A 275 12.66 1.34 -10.44
N PRO A 276 13.85 1.65 -11.00
CA PRO A 276 14.72 0.67 -11.66
C PRO A 276 15.00 -0.57 -10.80
N GLU A 277 15.29 -0.37 -9.51
CA GLU A 277 15.58 -1.47 -8.59
C GLU A 277 14.38 -2.38 -8.30
N VAL A 278 13.15 -1.88 -8.48
CA VAL A 278 11.93 -2.70 -8.35
C VAL A 278 11.74 -3.55 -9.60
N LEU A 279 12.13 -3.06 -10.78
CA LEU A 279 12.08 -3.82 -12.04
C LEU A 279 13.12 -4.93 -12.10
N GLU A 280 14.30 -4.71 -11.52
CA GLU A 280 15.39 -5.70 -11.49
C GLU A 280 15.17 -6.81 -10.45
N ASP A 281 14.03 -6.82 -9.74
CA ASP A 281 13.76 -7.71 -8.60
C ASP A 281 14.87 -7.61 -7.53
N ASN A 282 15.55 -6.46 -7.49
CA ASN A 282 16.59 -6.16 -6.54
C ASN A 282 15.98 -5.76 -5.20
N ASP A 283 16.73 -6.05 -4.17
CA ASP A 283 16.50 -5.65 -2.81
C ASP A 283 16.35 -4.11 -2.71
N TYR A 284 15.11 -3.59 -2.53
CA TYR A 284 14.82 -2.15 -2.52
C TYR A 284 14.33 -1.59 -1.18
N GLY A 285 14.55 -0.29 -0.93
CA GLY A 285 14.23 0.40 0.34
C GLY A 285 13.47 1.72 0.14
N ARG A 286 13.58 2.66 1.09
CA ARG A 286 12.89 3.97 1.10
C ARG A 286 13.13 4.82 -0.16
N ALA A 287 14.25 4.60 -0.86
CA ALA A 287 14.61 5.33 -2.07
C ALA A 287 13.60 5.20 -3.24
N VAL A 288 12.73 4.19 -3.22
CA VAL A 288 11.68 4.03 -4.24
C VAL A 288 10.63 5.13 -4.19
N ASP A 289 10.31 5.64 -3.00
CA ASP A 289 9.34 6.72 -2.84
C ASP A 289 9.88 8.04 -3.39
N TRP A 290 11.21 8.26 -3.30
CA TRP A 290 11.88 9.41 -3.92
C TRP A 290 11.93 9.33 -5.44
N TRP A 291 12.05 8.12 -6.02
CA TRP A 291 11.86 7.95 -7.46
C TRP A 291 10.44 8.30 -7.87
N GLY A 292 9.43 7.76 -7.17
CA GLY A 292 8.02 8.08 -7.43
C GLY A 292 7.72 9.57 -7.33
N LEU A 293 8.26 10.26 -6.32
CA LEU A 293 8.20 11.72 -6.21
C LEU A 293 8.83 12.40 -7.45
N GLY A 294 9.98 11.91 -7.91
CA GLY A 294 10.63 12.39 -9.13
C GLY A 294 9.73 12.26 -10.36
N VAL A 295 9.07 11.12 -10.54
CA VAL A 295 8.15 10.88 -11.67
C VAL A 295 6.96 11.83 -11.60
N VAL A 296 6.30 11.93 -10.43
CA VAL A 296 5.17 12.83 -10.19
C VAL A 296 5.54 14.30 -10.42
N MET A 297 6.67 14.76 -9.88
CA MET A 297 7.13 16.14 -10.06
C MET A 297 7.54 16.44 -11.51
N TYR A 298 8.16 15.47 -12.20
CA TYR A 298 8.46 15.60 -13.63
C TYR A 298 7.16 15.76 -14.42
N GLU A 299 6.17 14.92 -14.16
CA GLU A 299 4.90 14.95 -14.86
C GLU A 299 4.14 16.25 -14.62
N MET A 300 4.10 16.75 -13.38
CA MET A 300 3.51 18.06 -13.06
C MET A 300 4.17 19.20 -13.83
N MET A 301 5.50 19.25 -13.91
CA MET A 301 6.23 20.37 -14.52
C MET A 301 6.46 20.24 -16.04
N CYS A 302 6.35 19.02 -16.59
CA CYS A 302 6.59 18.74 -18.01
C CYS A 302 5.31 18.36 -18.78
N GLY A 303 4.23 18.01 -18.09
CA GLY A 303 2.94 17.59 -18.67
C GLY A 303 2.97 16.23 -19.35
N ARG A 304 3.96 15.39 -19.03
CA ARG A 304 4.14 14.03 -19.57
C ARG A 304 5.03 13.22 -18.63
N LEU A 305 4.91 11.90 -18.71
CA LEU A 305 5.80 10.98 -18.00
C LEU A 305 7.27 11.11 -18.48
N PRO A 306 8.25 10.86 -17.61
CA PRO A 306 9.67 10.87 -17.97
C PRO A 306 10.04 9.72 -18.91
N PHE A 307 9.37 8.57 -18.75
CA PHE A 307 9.51 7.39 -19.60
C PHE A 307 8.12 6.90 -19.97
N TYR A 308 7.90 6.60 -21.25
CA TYR A 308 6.63 6.10 -21.73
C TYR A 308 6.81 5.27 -22.99
N ASN A 309 6.18 4.10 -23.02
CA ASN A 309 6.01 3.31 -24.23
C ASN A 309 4.75 2.44 -24.07
N GLN A 310 4.08 2.13 -25.18
CA GLN A 310 2.94 1.19 -25.16
C GLN A 310 3.39 -0.25 -24.91
N ASP A 311 4.60 -0.59 -25.34
CA ASP A 311 5.23 -1.88 -25.06
C ASP A 311 5.94 -1.83 -23.71
N HIS A 312 5.52 -2.69 -22.77
CA HIS A 312 6.09 -2.77 -21.43
C HIS A 312 7.56 -3.20 -21.45
N GLU A 313 8.00 -4.09 -22.36
CA GLU A 313 9.40 -4.48 -22.43
C GLU A 313 10.26 -3.28 -22.81
N ARG A 314 9.78 -2.49 -23.78
CA ARG A 314 10.45 -1.25 -24.16
C ARG A 314 10.41 -0.21 -23.04
N LEU A 315 9.28 -0.06 -22.35
CA LEU A 315 9.16 0.84 -21.20
C LEU A 315 10.18 0.49 -20.10
N PHE A 316 10.33 -0.78 -19.77
CA PHE A 316 11.31 -1.23 -18.78
C PHE A 316 12.73 -0.94 -19.23
N GLU A 317 13.06 -1.15 -20.51
CA GLU A 317 14.37 -0.77 -21.06
C GLU A 317 14.62 0.75 -20.94
N LEU A 318 13.62 1.59 -21.20
CA LEU A 318 13.72 3.04 -21.01
C LEU A 318 14.01 3.40 -19.54
N ILE A 319 13.26 2.81 -18.61
CA ILE A 319 13.41 3.05 -17.17
C ILE A 319 14.80 2.58 -16.69
N LEU A 320 15.31 1.46 -17.19
CA LEU A 320 16.59 0.89 -16.77
C LEU A 320 17.81 1.55 -17.43
N MET A 321 17.70 1.98 -18.69
CA MET A 321 18.88 2.33 -19.50
C MET A 321 18.88 3.77 -20.01
N GLU A 322 17.72 4.34 -20.37
CA GLU A 322 17.70 5.66 -21.02
C GLU A 322 17.90 6.80 -20.02
N GLU A 323 18.77 7.75 -20.34
CA GLU A 323 18.92 8.97 -19.56
C GLU A 323 17.70 9.89 -19.74
N ILE A 324 17.26 10.48 -18.63
CA ILE A 324 16.12 11.38 -18.62
C ILE A 324 16.40 12.66 -19.43
N ARG A 325 15.41 13.09 -20.19
CA ARG A 325 15.48 14.33 -20.99
C ARG A 325 14.59 15.41 -20.40
N PHE A 326 15.13 16.61 -20.27
CA PHE A 326 14.41 17.77 -19.74
C PHE A 326 14.04 18.77 -20.83
N PRO A 327 12.83 19.35 -20.81
CA PRO A 327 12.50 20.45 -21.71
C PRO A 327 13.35 21.68 -21.38
N ARG A 328 13.59 22.53 -22.40
CA ARG A 328 14.38 23.76 -22.25
C ARG A 328 13.71 24.77 -21.30
N THR A 329 12.39 24.71 -21.20
CA THR A 329 11.54 25.58 -20.36
C THR A 329 11.72 25.37 -18.87
N LEU A 330 12.25 24.22 -18.45
CA LEU A 330 12.42 23.90 -17.03
C LEU A 330 13.61 24.65 -16.42
N GLY A 331 13.41 25.26 -15.26
CA GLY A 331 14.43 26.00 -14.51
C GLY A 331 15.59 25.13 -14.04
N PRO A 332 16.77 25.73 -13.75
CA PRO A 332 17.94 24.96 -13.35
C PRO A 332 17.75 24.22 -12.01
N GLU A 333 17.03 24.81 -11.05
CA GLU A 333 16.71 24.19 -9.76
C GLU A 333 15.79 22.98 -9.92
N ALA A 334 14.76 23.09 -10.76
CA ALA A 334 13.84 22.00 -11.05
C ALA A 334 14.57 20.86 -11.79
N LYS A 335 15.39 21.17 -12.79
CA LYS A 335 16.24 20.17 -13.48
C LYS A 335 17.17 19.46 -12.50
N SER A 336 17.82 20.20 -11.61
CA SER A 336 18.71 19.63 -10.57
C SER A 336 17.95 18.67 -9.66
N LEU A 337 16.76 19.07 -9.19
CA LEU A 337 15.94 18.23 -8.32
C LEU A 337 15.53 16.92 -9.03
N LEU A 338 14.94 17.03 -10.22
CA LEU A 338 14.47 15.87 -10.97
C LEU A 338 15.63 14.95 -11.37
N ALA A 339 16.77 15.50 -11.77
CA ALA A 339 17.96 14.71 -12.09
C ALA A 339 18.53 13.97 -10.87
N GLY A 340 18.34 14.51 -9.65
CA GLY A 340 18.71 13.84 -8.41
C GLY A 340 17.72 12.76 -7.99
N LEU A 341 16.42 13.04 -8.04
CA LEU A 341 15.35 12.09 -7.68
C LEU A 341 15.26 10.92 -8.68
N LEU A 342 15.57 11.15 -9.96
CA LEU A 342 15.47 10.14 -11.03
C LEU A 342 16.85 9.55 -11.39
N LYS A 343 17.78 9.52 -10.43
CA LYS A 343 18.99 8.69 -10.53
C LYS A 343 18.59 7.22 -10.46
N LYS A 344 19.13 6.43 -11.39
CA LYS A 344 18.80 5.00 -11.48
C LYS A 344 19.34 4.20 -10.31
N ASP A 345 20.61 4.45 -9.93
CA ASP A 345 21.18 3.85 -8.71
C ASP A 345 20.54 4.50 -7.45
N PRO A 346 19.79 3.74 -6.62
CA PRO A 346 19.16 4.27 -5.43
C PRO A 346 20.16 4.86 -4.42
N LYS A 347 21.42 4.39 -4.40
CA LYS A 347 22.45 4.92 -3.49
C LYS A 347 22.98 6.30 -3.90
N GLN A 348 22.81 6.66 -5.16
CA GLN A 348 23.18 7.97 -5.71
C GLN A 348 21.97 8.90 -5.87
N ARG A 349 20.76 8.38 -5.58
CA ARG A 349 19.50 9.11 -5.67
C ARG A 349 19.39 10.09 -4.52
N LEU A 350 18.86 11.27 -4.82
CA LEU A 350 18.55 12.27 -3.80
C LEU A 350 17.53 11.69 -2.81
N GLY A 351 17.86 11.69 -1.52
CA GLY A 351 17.08 11.02 -0.48
C GLY A 351 17.35 9.53 -0.33
N GLY A 352 18.25 8.95 -1.12
CA GLY A 352 18.68 7.56 -0.99
C GLY A 352 19.74 7.34 0.08
N GLY A 353 20.34 8.40 0.61
CA GLY A 353 21.30 8.34 1.71
C GLY A 353 20.65 8.22 3.09
N PRO A 354 21.47 8.09 4.16
CA PRO A 354 20.98 7.95 5.54
C PRO A 354 20.14 9.13 6.04
N SER A 355 20.30 10.30 5.41
CA SER A 355 19.55 11.51 5.74
C SER A 355 18.14 11.53 5.13
N ASP A 356 17.84 10.61 4.21
CA ASP A 356 16.53 10.37 3.61
C ASP A 356 15.84 11.69 3.17
N ALA A 357 14.63 11.98 3.66
CA ALA A 357 13.88 13.18 3.31
C ALA A 357 14.66 14.49 3.50
N LYS A 358 15.59 14.57 4.47
CA LYS A 358 16.35 15.81 4.73
C LYS A 358 17.16 16.26 3.52
N GLU A 359 17.72 15.33 2.75
CA GLU A 359 18.46 15.66 1.53
C GLU A 359 17.55 16.34 0.50
N VAL A 360 16.32 15.86 0.38
CA VAL A 360 15.30 16.42 -0.52
C VAL A 360 14.85 17.79 0.01
N MET A 361 14.63 17.90 1.33
CA MET A 361 14.15 19.11 1.99
C MET A 361 15.14 20.28 1.91
N GLU A 362 16.44 20.00 1.91
CA GLU A 362 17.54 20.97 1.83
C GLU A 362 17.90 21.33 0.37
N HIS A 363 17.33 20.64 -0.63
CA HIS A 363 17.62 20.90 -2.03
C HIS A 363 17.17 22.32 -2.43
N ARG A 364 17.96 23.00 -3.27
CA ARG A 364 17.74 24.42 -3.67
C ARG A 364 16.37 24.71 -4.25
N PHE A 365 15.73 23.71 -4.88
CA PHE A 365 14.36 23.84 -5.37
C PHE A 365 13.36 24.17 -4.24
N PHE A 366 13.59 23.72 -3.01
CA PHE A 366 12.73 23.96 -1.85
C PHE A 366 13.27 25.03 -0.89
N LEU A 367 14.27 25.83 -1.29
CA LEU A 367 14.91 26.84 -0.42
C LEU A 367 13.91 27.84 0.18
N SER A 368 12.82 28.14 -0.53
CA SER A 368 11.77 29.07 -0.08
C SER A 368 10.73 28.44 0.86
N ILE A 369 10.81 27.13 1.13
CA ILE A 369 9.82 26.40 1.92
C ILE A 369 10.21 26.36 3.39
N ASN A 370 9.27 26.81 4.24
CA ASN A 370 9.34 26.55 5.67
C ASN A 370 8.59 25.24 5.97
N TRP A 371 9.34 24.18 6.28
CA TRP A 371 8.80 22.85 6.53
C TRP A 371 7.88 22.77 7.76
N GLN A 372 8.06 23.65 8.75
CA GLN A 372 7.13 23.74 9.88
C GLN A 372 5.78 24.30 9.43
N ASP A 373 5.78 25.27 8.53
CA ASP A 373 4.57 25.85 7.95
C ASP A 373 3.86 24.87 7.01
N VAL A 374 4.62 23.98 6.34
CA VAL A 374 4.06 22.84 5.56
C VAL A 374 3.25 21.93 6.48
N VAL A 375 3.87 21.37 7.53
CA VAL A 375 3.17 20.45 8.46
C VAL A 375 1.98 21.12 9.17
N GLN A 376 2.10 22.42 9.46
CA GLN A 376 1.01 23.18 10.08
C GLN A 376 -0.04 23.68 9.09
N ARG A 377 0.06 23.33 7.81
CA ARG A 377 -0.85 23.75 6.73
C ARG A 377 -1.03 25.27 6.63
N LYS A 378 0.06 26.02 6.86
CA LYS A 378 0.08 27.49 6.81
C LYS A 378 0.42 28.03 5.42
N LEU A 379 1.01 27.21 4.56
CA LEU A 379 1.24 27.59 3.17
C LEU A 379 -0.10 27.72 2.45
N LEU A 380 -0.28 28.81 1.70
CA LEU A 380 -1.51 29.05 0.94
C LEU A 380 -1.53 28.16 -0.32
N PRO A 381 -2.58 27.32 -0.52
CA PRO A 381 -2.69 26.51 -1.72
C PRO A 381 -2.77 27.39 -2.99
N PRO A 382 -1.96 27.09 -4.02
CA PRO A 382 -1.97 27.84 -5.28
C PRO A 382 -3.24 27.61 -6.10
N PHE A 383 -3.97 26.54 -5.80
CA PHE A 383 -5.24 26.20 -6.41
C PHE A 383 -6.22 25.76 -5.32
N LYS A 384 -7.38 26.40 -5.30
CA LYS A 384 -8.50 26.02 -4.43
C LYS A 384 -9.60 25.35 -5.26
N PRO A 385 -9.91 24.07 -5.01
CA PRO A 385 -10.98 23.38 -5.72
C PRO A 385 -12.32 24.12 -5.59
N GLN A 386 -13.00 24.33 -6.71
CA GLN A 386 -14.30 24.99 -6.78
C GLN A 386 -15.42 24.01 -6.40
N VAL A 387 -15.40 23.46 -5.19
CA VAL A 387 -16.47 22.60 -4.66
C VAL A 387 -17.55 23.45 -4.00
N THR A 388 -18.83 23.19 -4.29
CA THR A 388 -19.96 23.96 -3.72
C THR A 388 -20.56 23.31 -2.48
N SER A 389 -20.22 22.05 -2.20
CA SER A 389 -20.68 21.31 -1.01
C SER A 389 -19.78 20.12 -0.71
N GLU A 390 -19.93 19.52 0.47
CA GLU A 390 -19.18 18.31 0.88
C GLU A 390 -19.55 17.05 0.07
N VAL A 391 -20.71 17.07 -0.62
CA VAL A 391 -21.14 15.98 -1.53
C VAL A 391 -20.82 16.27 -3.00
N ASP A 392 -20.20 17.41 -3.28
CA ASP A 392 -19.82 17.77 -4.63
C ASP A 392 -18.81 16.75 -5.17
N THR A 393 -19.14 16.18 -6.32
CA THR A 393 -18.39 15.10 -6.96
C THR A 393 -17.97 15.48 -8.38
N ARG A 394 -17.96 16.78 -8.71
CA ARG A 394 -17.57 17.29 -10.04
C ARG A 394 -16.16 16.94 -10.49
N TYR A 395 -15.32 16.52 -9.55
CA TYR A 395 -13.93 16.15 -9.80
C TYR A 395 -13.71 14.63 -9.79
N PHE A 396 -14.79 13.85 -9.79
CA PHE A 396 -14.76 12.40 -9.94
C PHE A 396 -15.30 12.00 -11.30
N ASP A 397 -14.85 10.87 -11.83
CA ASP A 397 -15.27 10.39 -13.15
C ASP A 397 -16.77 10.08 -13.18
N ASP A 398 -17.46 10.61 -14.19
CA ASP A 398 -18.88 10.36 -14.43
C ASP A 398 -19.15 8.88 -14.70
N GLU A 399 -18.18 8.12 -15.23
CA GLU A 399 -18.28 6.67 -15.41
C GLU A 399 -18.62 5.98 -14.08
N PHE A 400 -18.00 6.39 -12.97
CA PHE A 400 -18.30 5.84 -11.65
C PHE A 400 -19.51 6.52 -11.03
N THR A 401 -19.54 7.84 -11.08
CA THR A 401 -20.48 8.58 -10.26
C THR A 401 -21.91 8.56 -10.80
N ALA A 402 -22.12 8.21 -12.07
CA ALA A 402 -23.43 7.95 -12.65
C ALA A 402 -23.99 6.55 -12.35
N GLN A 403 -23.18 5.63 -11.83
CA GLN A 403 -23.63 4.27 -11.52
C GLN A 403 -24.52 4.22 -10.28
N SER A 404 -25.61 3.46 -10.36
CA SER A 404 -26.46 3.18 -9.21
C SER A 404 -25.72 2.33 -8.17
N ILE A 405 -25.77 2.73 -6.91
CA ILE A 405 -25.18 1.96 -5.83
C ILE A 405 -26.06 0.75 -5.52
N THR A 406 -25.61 -0.43 -5.94
CA THR A 406 -26.17 -1.71 -5.44
C THR A 406 -25.21 -2.30 -4.43
N ILE A 407 -25.57 -2.26 -3.15
CA ILE A 407 -24.89 -3.01 -2.09
C ILE A 407 -25.73 -4.25 -1.89
N THR A 408 -25.17 -5.43 -2.19
CA THR A 408 -25.82 -6.67 -1.75
C THR A 408 -25.95 -6.56 -0.24
N PRO A 409 -27.17 -6.61 0.32
CA PRO A 409 -27.37 -6.57 1.76
C PRO A 409 -26.45 -7.61 2.40
N PRO A 410 -25.91 -7.38 3.61
CA PRO A 410 -25.30 -8.48 4.35
C PRO A 410 -26.33 -9.61 4.40
N ASP A 411 -25.96 -10.78 3.89
CA ASP A 411 -26.85 -11.93 3.87
C ASP A 411 -27.47 -12.08 5.27
N ARG A 412 -28.79 -12.28 5.33
CA ARG A 412 -29.51 -12.59 6.58
C ARG A 412 -29.15 -14.01 7.06
N TYR A 413 -27.87 -14.33 7.15
CA TYR A 413 -27.33 -15.58 7.69
C TYR A 413 -26.95 -15.38 9.16
N ASP A 414 -27.86 -14.82 9.95
CA ASP A 414 -27.73 -14.76 11.40
C ASP A 414 -29.02 -15.29 12.03
N SER A 415 -29.29 -16.57 11.76
CA SER A 415 -30.15 -17.45 12.55
C SER A 415 -29.87 -18.88 12.10
N LEU A 416 -29.08 -19.60 12.90
CA LEU A 416 -28.64 -21.00 12.77
C LEU A 416 -27.37 -21.26 11.94
N GLY A 417 -26.24 -21.29 12.66
CA GLY A 417 -25.31 -22.42 12.59
C GLY A 417 -24.21 -22.36 11.54
N SER A 418 -23.08 -21.70 11.87
CA SER A 418 -21.74 -22.16 11.48
C SER A 418 -20.66 -21.29 12.15
N LEU A 419 -20.37 -21.56 13.44
CA LEU A 419 -19.23 -20.97 14.16
C LEU A 419 -17.87 -21.33 13.53
N GLU A 420 -17.80 -22.40 12.73
CA GLU A 420 -16.54 -22.91 12.15
C GLU A 420 -16.09 -22.19 10.86
N LEU A 421 -17.03 -21.71 10.04
CA LEU A 421 -16.70 -20.94 8.83
C LEU A 421 -16.26 -19.50 9.18
N ASP A 422 -16.86 -18.94 10.24
CA ASP A 422 -16.62 -17.56 10.68
C ASP A 422 -15.22 -17.36 11.29
N GLN A 423 -14.65 -18.40 11.92
CA GLN A 423 -13.26 -18.37 12.39
C GLN A 423 -12.23 -18.42 11.25
N ARG A 424 -12.55 -19.05 10.11
CA ARG A 424 -11.61 -19.19 8.97
C ARG A 424 -11.53 -17.94 8.08
N THR A 425 -12.49 -17.02 8.18
CA THR A 425 -12.58 -15.81 7.35
C THR A 425 -12.55 -14.52 8.16
N HIS A 426 -12.28 -14.60 9.47
CA HIS A 426 -12.15 -13.43 10.34
C HIS A 426 -10.76 -12.79 10.20
N PHE A 427 -10.72 -11.51 9.80
CA PHE A 427 -9.46 -10.77 9.68
C PHE A 427 -9.13 -10.05 11.00
N PRO A 428 -7.90 -10.14 11.52
CA PRO A 428 -7.49 -9.38 12.70
C PRO A 428 -7.42 -7.88 12.38
N GLN A 429 -7.52 -7.02 13.41
CA GLN A 429 -7.44 -5.55 13.31
C GLN A 429 -8.63 -4.83 12.63
N PHE A 430 -9.75 -5.52 12.37
CA PHE A 430 -10.99 -4.92 11.83
C PHE A 430 -12.07 -4.68 12.91
N SER A 431 -11.68 -4.00 13.98
CA SER A 431 -12.58 -3.48 15.02
C SER A 431 -12.04 -2.16 15.57
N TYR A 432 -11.70 -1.26 14.66
CA TYR A 432 -11.10 0.04 14.97
C TYR A 432 -12.14 1.16 14.90
N SER A 433 -12.11 2.04 15.90
CA SER A 433 -12.79 3.33 15.90
C SER A 433 -11.81 4.37 16.41
N ALA A 434 -11.47 5.35 15.57
CA ALA A 434 -10.63 6.46 16.01
C ALA A 434 -11.31 7.21 17.17
N SER A 435 -10.59 7.35 18.28
CA SER A 435 -10.99 8.20 19.40
C SER A 435 -11.18 9.63 18.89
N ILE A 436 -12.41 10.16 18.98
CA ILE A 436 -12.67 11.58 18.76
C ILE A 436 -11.92 12.32 19.87
N ARG A 437 -10.73 12.82 19.57
CA ARG A 437 -10.17 13.98 20.26
C ARG A 437 -10.09 15.05 19.19
N GLU A 438 -10.85 16.12 19.44
CA GLU A 438 -11.02 17.30 18.58
C GLU A 438 -9.70 17.94 18.19
#